data_AF-A0A9N9J440-F1
#
_entry.id   AF-A0A9N9J440-F1
#
_cell.length_a   1.000
_cell.length_b   1.000
_cell.length_c   1.000
_cell.angle_alpha   90.00
_cell.angle_beta   90.00
_cell.angle_gamma   90.00
#
_symmetry.space_group_name_H-M   'P 1'
#
loop_
_entity.id
_entity.type
_entity.pdbx_description
1 polymer ?
#
loop_
_entity_poly.entity_id
_entity_poly.type
_entity_poly.pdbx_seq_one_letter_code
_entity_poly.pdbx_strand_id
1 'polypeptide(L)'
;IKKPIKTTKTDATPIIETNVELQQNQQNDWFSKSMARKHLKYCTAALKELKKHPSAGLFLEPVDAIKYGIPDYFDIIKQPMDLGTVEAKLNALQYTTVTDFESDVRLIFSNCILYNGVDHPVSQQAKELESLFNVQLSSFPGGKKEVKPPVTEPSTKATKSVKSTATAAAAAATVTSSPSSTVNLTIDES
;
A
#
# COMPACT_ATOMS: atom_id res chain seq x y z
N ILE A 1 -44.43 47.39 61.76
CA ILE A 1 -43.39 47.00 60.77
C ILE A 1 -43.32 45.48 60.73
N LYS A 2 -43.62 44.82 59.60
CA LYS A 2 -43.52 43.35 59.45
C LYS A 2 -42.50 43.06 58.32
N LYS A 3 -41.46 42.26 58.60
CA LYS A 3 -40.46 41.85 57.60
C LYS A 3 -40.99 40.62 56.82
N PRO A 4 -40.96 40.61 55.48
CA PRO A 4 -41.37 39.45 54.70
C PRO A 4 -40.25 38.40 54.59
N ILE A 5 -40.66 37.13 54.50
CA ILE A 5 -39.80 36.01 54.10
C ILE A 5 -39.45 36.17 52.60
N LYS A 6 -38.23 35.80 52.21
CA LYS A 6 -37.88 35.60 50.79
C LYS A 6 -37.45 34.15 50.56
N THR A 7 -38.19 33.48 49.68
CA THR A 7 -37.88 32.14 49.16
C THR A 7 -36.68 32.18 48.21
N THR A 8 -35.76 31.24 48.34
CA THR A 8 -34.74 30.95 47.33
C THR A 8 -35.38 30.35 46.08
N LYS A 9 -35.05 30.87 44.89
CA LYS A 9 -35.35 30.20 43.62
C LYS A 9 -34.24 29.19 43.28
N THR A 10 -34.63 28.10 42.65
CA THR A 10 -33.74 27.28 41.84
C THR A 10 -33.41 28.01 40.54
N ASP A 11 -32.14 28.03 40.15
CA ASP A 11 -31.71 28.28 38.77
C ASP A 11 -31.06 27.01 38.23
N ALA A 12 -31.30 26.71 36.95
CA ALA A 12 -30.83 25.50 36.28
C ALA A 12 -29.97 25.88 35.07
N THR A 13 -28.68 25.57 35.14
CA THR A 13 -27.71 25.83 34.06
C THR A 13 -27.97 24.89 32.87
N PRO A 14 -27.97 25.39 31.61
CA PRO A 14 -28.30 24.56 30.45
C PRO A 14 -27.15 23.60 30.08
N ILE A 15 -27.52 22.36 29.71
CA ILE A 15 -26.58 21.28 29.38
C ILE A 15 -26.26 21.30 27.87
N ILE A 16 -25.33 22.15 27.44
CA ILE A 16 -24.90 22.26 26.02
C ILE A 16 -23.38 22.44 25.87
N GLU A 17 -22.57 21.69 26.63
CA GLU A 17 -21.09 21.72 26.53
C GLU A 17 -20.46 20.37 26.11
N THR A 18 -21.22 19.28 26.04
CA THR A 18 -20.67 17.92 25.94
C THR A 18 -20.14 17.52 24.55
N ASN A 19 -20.56 18.19 23.47
CA ASN A 19 -20.39 17.65 22.11
C ASN A 19 -19.21 18.25 21.33
N VAL A 20 -18.76 19.46 21.66
CA VAL A 20 -17.59 20.09 21.03
C VAL A 20 -16.30 19.56 21.66
N GLU A 21 -16.27 19.51 23.00
CA GLU A 21 -15.11 19.08 23.80
C GLU A 21 -14.62 17.66 23.39
N LEU A 22 -15.54 16.73 23.17
CA LEU A 22 -15.22 15.34 22.83
C LEU A 22 -14.59 15.18 21.43
N GLN A 23 -15.00 15.99 20.44
CA GLN A 23 -14.34 15.99 19.13
C GLN A 23 -12.97 16.66 19.20
N GLN A 24 -12.87 17.79 19.91
CA GLN A 24 -11.61 18.52 20.07
C GLN A 24 -10.54 17.66 20.77
N ASN A 25 -10.94 16.88 21.78
CA ASN A 25 -10.01 16.07 22.56
C ASN A 25 -9.42 14.89 21.77
N GLN A 26 -10.19 14.25 20.88
CA GLN A 26 -9.64 13.21 19.98
C GLN A 26 -8.63 13.79 18.98
N GLN A 27 -8.89 14.99 18.44
CA GLN A 27 -7.98 15.67 17.52
C GLN A 27 -6.63 15.99 18.19
N ASN A 28 -6.65 16.32 19.48
CA ASN A 28 -5.47 16.69 20.28
C ASN A 28 -4.60 15.47 20.67
N ASP A 29 -5.22 14.36 21.10
CA ASP A 29 -4.51 13.13 21.48
C ASP A 29 -3.66 12.58 20.33
N TRP A 30 -4.17 12.68 19.10
CA TRP A 30 -3.45 12.30 17.89
C TRP A 30 -2.08 13.00 17.78
N PHE A 31 -2.06 14.34 17.84
CA PHE A 31 -0.84 15.13 17.64
C PHE A 31 0.25 14.81 18.68
N SER A 32 -0.15 14.46 19.91
CA SER A 32 0.78 14.06 20.97
C SER A 32 1.44 12.69 20.76
N LYS A 33 0.97 11.89 19.79
CA LYS A 33 1.43 10.51 19.51
C LYS A 33 2.11 10.33 18.15
N SER A 34 2.21 11.39 17.34
CA SER A 34 2.86 11.36 16.02
C SER A 34 4.33 10.93 16.08
N MET A 35 4.81 10.27 15.02
CA MET A 35 6.16 9.73 14.95
C MET A 35 7.28 10.79 15.07
N ALA A 36 8.45 10.38 15.56
CA ALA A 36 9.61 11.26 15.75
C ALA A 36 10.06 11.95 14.45
N ARG A 37 10.48 13.22 14.53
CA ARG A 37 10.85 14.05 13.36
C ARG A 37 11.90 13.45 12.40
N LYS A 38 12.77 12.54 12.86
CA LYS A 38 13.69 11.79 11.98
C LYS A 38 12.95 10.75 11.12
N HIS A 39 11.98 10.07 11.71
CA HIS A 39 11.16 9.04 11.07
C HIS A 39 10.23 9.70 10.04
N LEU A 40 9.57 10.81 10.42
CA LEU A 40 8.72 11.59 9.52
C LEU A 40 9.48 12.01 8.25
N LYS A 41 10.67 12.63 8.40
CA LYS A 41 11.53 13.01 7.26
C LYS A 41 11.91 11.83 6.36
N TYR A 42 12.12 10.66 6.94
CA TYR A 42 12.41 9.45 6.19
C TYR A 42 11.18 8.97 5.40
N CYS A 43 10.01 8.86 6.03
CA CYS A 43 8.76 8.49 5.37
C CYS A 43 8.42 9.44 4.21
N THR A 44 8.60 10.76 4.41
CA THR A 44 8.40 11.76 3.35
C THR A 44 9.38 11.58 2.20
N ALA A 45 10.63 11.21 2.47
CA ALA A 45 11.61 10.93 1.41
C ALA A 45 11.28 9.66 0.62
N ALA A 46 10.92 8.57 1.31
CA ALA A 46 10.53 7.31 0.68
C ALA A 46 9.28 7.49 -0.21
N LEU A 47 8.22 8.13 0.33
CA LEU A 47 7.00 8.43 -0.41
C LEU A 47 7.26 9.33 -1.63
N LYS A 48 8.12 10.34 -1.48
CA LYS A 48 8.53 11.21 -2.58
C LYS A 48 9.28 10.47 -3.68
N GLU A 49 10.01 9.40 -3.38
CA GLU A 49 10.65 8.59 -4.40
C GLU A 49 9.66 7.67 -5.13
N LEU A 50 8.71 7.08 -4.39
CA LEU A 50 7.61 6.31 -5.00
C LEU A 50 6.79 7.17 -5.97
N LYS A 51 6.35 8.37 -5.56
CA LYS A 51 5.52 9.26 -6.39
C LYS A 51 6.23 9.82 -7.64
N LYS A 52 7.55 9.66 -7.79
CA LYS A 52 8.29 9.98 -9.03
C LYS A 52 8.39 8.81 -10.02
N HIS A 53 8.26 7.58 -9.54
CA HIS A 53 8.56 6.40 -10.36
C HIS A 53 7.59 6.34 -11.55
N PRO A 54 8.02 5.98 -12.79
CA PRO A 54 7.14 5.99 -13.95
C PRO A 54 5.85 5.18 -13.75
N SER A 55 5.97 4.04 -13.06
CA SER A 55 4.89 3.10 -12.72
C SER A 55 3.93 3.61 -11.64
N ALA A 56 4.17 4.78 -11.04
CA ALA A 56 3.36 5.33 -9.94
C ALA A 56 2.00 5.87 -10.38
N GLY A 57 1.81 6.19 -11.67
CA GLY A 57 0.69 7.00 -12.15
C GLY A 57 -0.71 6.49 -11.81
N LEU A 58 -0.91 5.17 -11.73
CA LEU A 58 -2.19 4.55 -11.34
C LEU A 58 -2.43 4.47 -9.82
N PHE A 59 -1.45 4.89 -9.02
CA PHE A 59 -1.44 4.81 -7.56
C PHE A 59 -1.29 6.19 -6.89
N LEU A 60 -1.29 7.29 -7.66
CA LEU A 60 -1.14 8.66 -7.13
C LEU A 60 -2.42 9.18 -6.45
N GLU A 61 -3.58 8.64 -6.81
CA GLU A 61 -4.92 9.09 -6.43
C GLU A 61 -5.81 7.86 -6.12
N PRO A 62 -6.94 8.02 -5.40
CA PRO A 62 -7.89 6.94 -5.15
C PRO A 62 -8.42 6.27 -6.42
N VAL A 63 -8.72 4.96 -6.34
CA VAL A 63 -9.28 4.19 -7.47
C VAL A 63 -10.72 4.60 -7.76
N ASP A 64 -10.93 5.27 -8.89
CA ASP A 64 -12.26 5.62 -9.41
C ASP A 64 -12.89 4.43 -10.15
N ALA A 65 -13.69 3.67 -9.42
CA ALA A 65 -14.35 2.47 -9.93
C ALA A 65 -15.30 2.73 -11.12
N ILE A 66 -15.86 3.94 -11.23
CA ILE A 66 -16.79 4.30 -12.31
C ILE A 66 -16.00 4.59 -13.59
N LYS A 67 -14.96 5.43 -13.50
CA LYS A 67 -14.05 5.78 -14.61
C LYS A 67 -13.36 4.57 -15.23
N TYR A 68 -13.01 3.57 -14.42
CA TYR A 68 -12.35 2.34 -14.89
C TYR A 68 -13.33 1.21 -15.24
N GLY A 69 -14.64 1.38 -15.03
CA GLY A 69 -15.66 0.38 -15.38
C GLY A 69 -15.63 -0.88 -14.51
N ILE A 70 -15.21 -0.76 -13.25
CA ILE A 70 -14.95 -1.85 -12.30
C ILE A 70 -15.88 -1.76 -11.07
N PRO A 71 -17.20 -1.95 -11.23
CA PRO A 71 -18.19 -1.65 -10.19
C PRO A 71 -18.04 -2.52 -8.92
N ASP A 72 -17.43 -3.69 -9.03
CA ASP A 72 -17.16 -4.63 -7.93
C ASP A 72 -15.91 -4.28 -7.10
N TYR A 73 -15.16 -3.23 -7.46
CA TYR A 73 -13.88 -2.91 -6.82
C TYR A 73 -13.99 -2.76 -5.30
N PHE A 74 -15.01 -2.07 -4.79
CA PHE A 74 -15.25 -1.90 -3.34
C PHE A 74 -15.96 -3.12 -2.69
N ASP A 75 -16.56 -4.00 -3.50
CA ASP A 75 -17.07 -5.29 -3.05
C ASP A 75 -15.93 -6.30 -2.79
N ILE A 76 -14.77 -6.11 -3.41
CA ILE A 76 -13.55 -6.90 -3.17
C ILE A 76 -12.59 -6.16 -2.21
N ILE A 77 -12.24 -4.90 -2.49
CA ILE A 77 -11.27 -4.11 -1.74
C ILE A 77 -11.93 -3.33 -0.59
N LYS A 78 -11.76 -3.85 0.64
CA LYS A 78 -12.41 -3.32 1.85
C LYS A 78 -11.71 -2.15 2.53
N GLN A 79 -10.45 -1.90 2.19
CA GLN A 79 -9.69 -0.74 2.66
C GLN A 79 -8.88 -0.15 1.49
N PRO A 80 -9.50 0.65 0.61
CA PRO A 80 -8.80 1.35 -0.47
C PRO A 80 -7.69 2.26 0.08
N MET A 81 -6.58 2.35 -0.67
CA MET A 81 -5.43 3.19 -0.31
C MET A 81 -4.65 3.58 -1.56
N ASP A 82 -4.03 4.75 -1.53
CA ASP A 82 -3.24 5.35 -2.63
C ASP A 82 -2.16 6.30 -2.07
N LEU A 83 -1.19 6.68 -2.90
CA LEU A 83 -0.04 7.50 -2.50
C LEU A 83 -0.42 8.96 -2.20
N GLY A 84 -1.56 9.45 -2.69
CA GLY A 84 -2.14 10.76 -2.35
C GLY A 84 -2.73 10.75 -0.95
N THR A 85 -3.55 9.75 -0.62
CA THR A 85 -4.09 9.53 0.73
C THR A 85 -2.97 9.30 1.75
N VAL A 86 -1.93 8.50 1.41
CA VAL A 86 -0.75 8.33 2.28
C VAL A 86 -0.01 9.65 2.51
N GLU A 87 0.12 10.50 1.48
CA GLU A 87 0.75 11.83 1.62
C GLU A 87 -0.09 12.77 2.48
N ALA A 88 -1.41 12.79 2.29
CA ALA A 88 -2.34 13.58 3.09
C ALA A 88 -2.28 13.17 4.58
N LYS A 89 -2.31 11.86 4.87
CA LYS A 89 -2.11 11.32 6.22
C LYS A 89 -0.77 11.73 6.79
N LEU A 90 0.33 11.56 6.05
CA LEU A 90 1.68 11.89 6.51
C LEU A 90 1.86 13.39 6.82
N ASN A 91 1.30 14.27 5.97
CA ASN A 91 1.34 15.72 6.16
C ASN A 91 0.45 16.18 7.33
N ALA A 92 -0.70 15.54 7.53
CA ALA A 92 -1.54 15.73 8.71
C ALA A 92 -1.01 15.01 9.97
N LEU A 93 0.24 14.50 9.92
CA LEU A 93 0.94 13.77 10.97
C LEU A 93 0.24 12.47 11.44
N GLN A 94 -0.66 11.89 10.63
CA GLN A 94 -1.54 10.75 10.94
C GLN A 94 -0.85 9.37 10.96
N TYR A 95 0.42 9.31 11.35
CA TYR A 95 1.14 8.07 11.65
C TYR A 95 1.93 8.19 12.97
N THR A 96 1.70 7.27 13.92
CA THR A 96 2.41 7.22 15.21
C THR A 96 3.76 6.50 15.09
N THR A 97 3.85 5.52 14.20
CA THR A 97 5.08 4.77 13.91
C THR A 97 5.39 4.73 12.40
N VAL A 98 6.63 4.33 12.06
CA VAL A 98 7.01 4.04 10.67
C VAL A 98 6.24 2.83 10.13
N THR A 99 5.89 1.87 10.98
CA THR A 99 5.14 0.67 10.61
C THR A 99 3.70 0.99 10.24
N ASP A 100 3.09 2.03 10.82
CA ASP A 100 1.75 2.51 10.44
C ASP A 100 1.76 3.00 8.98
N PHE A 101 2.77 3.81 8.63
CA PHE A 101 3.00 4.32 7.28
C PHE A 101 3.38 3.19 6.30
N GLU A 102 4.24 2.26 6.71
CA GLU A 102 4.62 1.09 5.91
C GLU A 102 3.41 0.20 5.59
N SER A 103 2.50 0.03 6.56
CA SER A 103 1.29 -0.79 6.39
C SER A 103 0.37 -0.21 5.31
N ASP A 104 0.11 1.10 5.35
CA ASP A 104 -0.69 1.76 4.30
C ASP A 104 -0.03 1.70 2.93
N VAL A 105 1.29 1.90 2.82
CA VAL A 105 1.99 1.80 1.53
C VAL A 105 1.94 0.38 0.97
N ARG A 106 2.10 -0.65 1.81
CA ARG A 106 1.93 -2.05 1.40
C ARG A 106 0.48 -2.41 1.05
N LEU A 107 -0.50 -1.78 1.71
CA LEU A 107 -1.92 -1.96 1.44
C LEU A 107 -2.28 -1.58 -0.01
N ILE A 108 -1.67 -0.52 -0.56
CA ILE A 108 -1.80 -0.15 -1.99
C ILE A 108 -1.43 -1.34 -2.89
N PHE A 109 -0.26 -1.94 -2.66
CA PHE A 109 0.27 -3.02 -3.50
C PHE A 109 -0.53 -4.31 -3.32
N SER A 110 -0.89 -4.67 -2.08
CA SER A 110 -1.71 -5.87 -1.82
C SER A 110 -3.12 -5.75 -2.38
N ASN A 111 -3.76 -4.58 -2.28
CA ASN A 111 -5.06 -4.32 -2.90
C ASN A 111 -4.99 -4.44 -4.43
N CYS A 112 -3.93 -3.88 -5.04
CA CYS A 112 -3.71 -4.00 -6.48
C CYS A 112 -3.62 -5.48 -6.90
N ILE A 113 -2.75 -6.25 -6.24
CA ILE A 113 -2.53 -7.68 -6.55
C ILE A 113 -3.80 -8.51 -6.27
N LEU A 114 -4.55 -8.20 -5.21
CA LEU A 114 -5.80 -8.89 -4.85
C LEU A 114 -6.90 -8.68 -5.89
N TYR A 115 -7.13 -7.44 -6.34
CA TYR A 115 -8.17 -7.15 -7.33
C TYR A 115 -7.79 -7.60 -8.76
N ASN A 116 -6.54 -7.35 -9.16
CA ASN A 116 -6.10 -7.54 -10.55
C ASN A 116 -5.53 -8.95 -10.83
N GLY A 117 -5.11 -9.69 -9.80
CA GLY A 117 -4.34 -10.92 -9.94
C GLY A 117 -2.84 -10.67 -10.19
N VAL A 118 -2.00 -11.63 -9.81
CA VAL A 118 -0.54 -11.45 -9.73
C VAL A 118 0.14 -11.07 -11.05
N ASP A 119 -0.38 -11.53 -12.20
CA ASP A 119 0.30 -11.36 -13.49
C ASP A 119 -0.14 -10.12 -14.29
N HIS A 120 -1.19 -9.43 -13.84
CA HIS A 120 -1.77 -8.27 -14.55
C HIS A 120 -0.77 -7.10 -14.66
N PRO A 121 -0.73 -6.34 -15.78
CA PRO A 121 0.24 -5.25 -15.96
C PRO A 121 0.23 -4.16 -14.88
N VAL A 122 -0.92 -3.92 -14.23
CA VAL A 122 -0.99 -2.99 -13.09
C VAL A 122 -0.34 -3.59 -11.84
N SER A 123 -0.46 -4.90 -11.62
CA SER A 123 0.21 -5.61 -10.52
C SER A 123 1.72 -5.74 -10.73
N GLN A 124 2.21 -5.78 -11.96
CA GLN A 124 3.66 -5.68 -12.23
C GLN A 124 4.18 -4.29 -11.86
N GLN A 125 3.47 -3.22 -12.22
CA GLN A 125 3.80 -1.85 -11.79
C GLN A 125 3.78 -1.69 -10.26
N ALA A 126 2.83 -2.33 -9.56
CA ALA A 126 2.81 -2.36 -8.09
C ALA A 126 4.04 -3.07 -7.49
N LYS A 127 4.49 -4.19 -8.08
CA LYS A 127 5.71 -4.91 -7.65
C LYS A 127 6.99 -4.08 -7.86
N GLU A 128 7.06 -3.29 -8.93
CA GLU A 128 8.19 -2.36 -9.16
C GLU A 128 8.27 -1.30 -8.05
N LEU A 129 7.12 -0.72 -7.69
CA LEU A 129 7.01 0.25 -6.59
C LEU A 129 7.32 -0.40 -5.23
N GLU A 130 6.86 -1.62 -4.97
CA GLU A 130 7.20 -2.35 -3.74
C GLU A 130 8.70 -2.66 -3.66
N SER A 131 9.33 -3.04 -4.77
CA SER A 131 10.78 -3.25 -4.86
C SER A 131 11.54 -1.97 -4.49
N LEU A 132 11.17 -0.83 -5.09
CA LEU A 132 11.71 0.49 -4.75
C LEU A 132 11.48 0.83 -3.26
N PHE A 133 10.28 0.55 -2.73
CA PHE A 133 9.94 0.82 -1.32
C PHE A 133 10.80 0.00 -0.36
N ASN A 134 11.02 -1.28 -0.65
CA ASN A 134 11.88 -2.15 0.14
C ASN A 134 13.35 -1.67 0.15
N VAL A 135 13.83 -1.11 -0.97
CA VAL A 135 15.16 -0.45 -1.01
C VAL A 135 15.21 0.78 -0.10
N GLN A 136 14.17 1.64 -0.13
CA GLN A 136 14.07 2.77 0.79
C GLN A 136 14.02 2.32 2.26
N LEU A 137 13.29 1.25 2.59
CA LEU A 137 13.22 0.68 3.96
C LEU A 137 14.57 0.15 4.44
N SER A 138 15.30 -0.57 3.58
CA SER A 138 16.66 -1.05 3.92
C SER A 138 17.66 0.08 4.20
N SER A 139 17.40 1.27 3.65
CA SER A 139 18.25 2.47 3.80
C SER A 139 17.98 3.27 5.08
N PHE A 140 17.01 2.89 5.91
CA PHE A 140 16.57 3.69 7.07
C PHE A 140 17.45 3.49 8.33
N PRO A 141 18.23 4.51 8.78
CA PRO A 141 19.09 4.40 9.97
C PRO A 141 18.27 4.59 11.26
N GLY A 142 17.39 3.64 11.53
CA GLY A 142 16.44 3.67 12.66
C GLY A 142 15.53 2.44 12.75
N GLY A 143 15.39 1.67 11.66
CA GLY A 143 14.75 0.36 11.71
C GLY A 143 15.48 -0.56 12.68
N LYS A 144 14.74 -1.29 13.52
CA LYS A 144 15.33 -2.32 14.39
C LYS A 144 16.01 -3.35 13.47
N LYS A 145 17.32 -3.55 13.64
CA LYS A 145 17.99 -4.72 13.04
C LYS A 145 17.44 -5.96 13.72
N GLU A 146 16.48 -6.62 13.09
CA GLU A 146 16.02 -7.93 13.56
C GLU A 146 17.16 -8.92 13.38
N VAL A 147 17.81 -9.25 14.49
CA VAL A 147 18.87 -10.24 14.54
C VAL A 147 18.20 -11.59 14.35
N LYS A 148 18.28 -12.16 13.13
CA LYS A 148 17.98 -13.58 12.91
C LYS A 148 18.71 -14.39 13.98
N PRO A 149 18.02 -15.22 14.77
CA PRO A 149 18.67 -16.00 15.81
C PRO A 149 19.73 -16.91 15.18
N PRO A 150 20.90 -17.10 15.84
CA PRO A 150 21.94 -17.96 15.30
C PRO A 150 21.48 -19.41 15.35
N VAL A 151 21.18 -19.99 14.18
CA VAL A 151 20.87 -21.42 14.07
C VAL A 151 22.18 -22.21 14.13
N THR A 152 22.68 -22.39 15.35
CA THR A 152 23.67 -23.43 15.67
C THR A 152 22.93 -24.76 15.87
N GLU A 153 23.18 -25.73 15.01
CA GLU A 153 22.98 -27.18 15.25
C GLU A 153 23.98 -27.96 14.35
N PRO A 154 24.41 -29.19 14.71
CA PRO A 154 25.68 -29.75 14.22
C PRO A 154 25.60 -30.76 13.06
N SER A 155 26.77 -31.16 12.57
CA SER A 155 26.98 -32.04 11.39
C SER A 155 26.74 -33.55 11.63
N THR A 156 26.09 -34.23 10.67
CA THR A 156 26.26 -35.68 10.41
C THR A 156 26.41 -36.03 8.91
N LYS A 157 27.63 -35.86 8.40
CA LYS A 157 28.37 -36.64 7.36
C LYS A 157 27.66 -37.83 6.62
N ALA A 158 27.61 -37.77 5.26
CA ALA A 158 27.64 -38.92 4.33
C ALA A 158 27.88 -38.44 2.86
N THR A 159 29.11 -38.29 2.32
CA THR A 159 30.00 -39.28 1.67
C THR A 159 29.75 -39.68 0.19
N LYS A 160 30.32 -38.88 -0.74
CA LYS A 160 31.04 -39.25 -2.00
C LYS A 160 30.30 -39.81 -3.24
N SER A 161 30.97 -39.60 -4.40
CA SER A 161 30.92 -40.37 -5.67
C SER A 161 29.68 -40.17 -6.60
N VAL A 162 29.76 -40.13 -7.94
CA VAL A 162 30.88 -40.15 -8.93
C VAL A 162 30.62 -39.13 -10.06
N LYS A 163 31.66 -38.68 -10.78
CA LYS A 163 31.57 -37.91 -12.03
C LYS A 163 31.36 -38.83 -13.26
N SER A 164 30.39 -38.52 -14.12
CA SER A 164 30.26 -39.11 -15.46
C SER A 164 30.00 -38.03 -16.52
N THR A 165 30.47 -38.27 -17.75
CA THR A 165 30.49 -37.31 -18.86
C THR A 165 30.31 -38.04 -20.20
N ALA A 166 29.80 -37.34 -21.23
CA ALA A 166 29.73 -37.77 -22.64
C ALA A 166 28.61 -38.81 -22.97
N THR A 167 28.00 -38.91 -24.17
CA THR A 167 28.11 -38.08 -25.41
C THR A 167 26.95 -38.31 -26.42
N ALA A 168 26.60 -37.26 -27.17
CA ALA A 168 26.29 -37.20 -28.62
C ALA A 168 25.06 -37.91 -29.27
N ALA A 169 24.84 -37.51 -30.56
CA ALA A 169 23.80 -37.87 -31.57
C ALA A 169 22.44 -37.13 -31.41
N ALA A 170 21.94 -36.28 -32.33
CA ALA A 170 21.76 -36.30 -33.80
C ALA A 170 20.43 -36.98 -34.24
N ALA A 171 19.63 -36.50 -35.22
CA ALA A 171 19.83 -35.43 -36.22
C ALA A 171 18.52 -34.69 -36.64
N ALA A 172 18.58 -33.98 -37.78
CA ALA A 172 17.62 -33.07 -38.42
C ALA A 172 16.27 -33.73 -38.89
N ALA A 173 15.28 -33.05 -39.52
CA ALA A 173 15.33 -31.80 -40.30
C ALA A 173 13.99 -31.04 -40.56
N THR A 174 14.12 -29.72 -40.79
CA THR A 174 13.44 -28.84 -41.79
C THR A 174 11.91 -28.80 -42.05
N VAL A 175 11.34 -27.57 -41.93
CA VAL A 175 10.44 -26.75 -42.82
C VAL A 175 9.42 -27.43 -43.79
N THR A 176 8.30 -26.84 -44.25
CA THR A 176 7.78 -25.43 -44.40
C THR A 176 6.26 -25.37 -44.01
N SER A 177 5.35 -24.40 -44.29
CA SER A 177 5.27 -23.00 -44.82
C SER A 177 3.84 -22.42 -44.55
N SER A 178 3.67 -21.09 -44.49
CA SER A 178 2.34 -20.40 -44.52
C SER A 178 1.76 -20.31 -45.95
N PRO A 179 0.43 -20.09 -46.14
CA PRO A 179 -0.18 -18.73 -46.17
C PRO A 179 -1.40 -18.60 -45.22
N SER A 180 -1.73 -17.44 -44.65
CA SER A 180 -2.40 -16.25 -45.25
C SER A 180 -3.85 -16.49 -45.72
N SER A 181 -4.78 -15.62 -45.29
CA SER A 181 -6.17 -15.57 -45.77
C SER A 181 -6.73 -14.15 -45.57
N THR A 182 -6.90 -13.43 -46.68
CA THR A 182 -7.50 -12.09 -46.71
C THR A 182 -9.03 -12.22 -46.76
N VAL A 183 -9.75 -11.44 -45.94
CA VAL A 183 -11.19 -11.25 -46.10
C VAL A 183 -11.46 -10.10 -47.08
N ASN A 184 -12.14 -10.41 -48.18
CA ASN A 184 -12.66 -9.38 -49.08
C ASN A 184 -13.93 -8.76 -48.47
N LEU A 185 -14.02 -7.43 -48.50
CA LEU A 185 -15.27 -6.72 -48.24
C LEU A 185 -15.84 -6.23 -49.58
N THR A 186 -17.01 -6.72 -49.95
CA THR A 186 -17.69 -6.34 -51.21
C THR A 186 -18.25 -4.92 -51.09
N ILE A 187 -18.05 -4.11 -52.12
CA ILE A 187 -18.77 -2.85 -52.32
C ILE A 187 -20.11 -3.18 -52.97
N ASP A 188 -21.20 -2.66 -52.41
CA ASP A 188 -22.54 -2.67 -53.00
C ASP A 188 -22.99 -1.20 -53.14
N GLU A 189 -23.64 -0.86 -54.26
CA GLU A 189 -23.98 0.53 -54.63
C GLU A 189 -25.49 0.63 -54.90
N SER A 190 -26.18 1.53 -54.17
CA SER A 190 -27.60 1.89 -54.34
C SER A 190 -27.91 3.21 -53.61
#